data_AF-A0AAU9T6L4-F1
#
_entry.id   AF-A0AAU9T6L4-F1
#
_cell.length_a   1.000
_cell.length_b   1.000
_cell.length_c   1.000
_cell.angle_alpha   90.00
_cell.angle_beta   90.00
_cell.angle_gamma   90.00
#
_symmetry.space_group_name_H-M   'P 1'
#
loop_
_entity.id
_entity.type
_entity.pdbx_description
1 polymer ?
#
loop_
_entity_poly.entity_id
_entity_poly.type
_entity_poly.pdbx_seq_one_letter_code
_entity_poly.pdbx_strand_id
1 'polypeptide(L)'
;MKMEEKHNSKSRKRLGRRREDTLSSWSDLPLDLVNLVLERLGFADFQRAKSVCSSWYSASRQRLSKNNHIPWLILFPKENNYLLWSKKGKKNYDTCCRLFYPKEKDKLYRTKDLGLEFSRSVCMKTYGSWLLMRDPLNNLYIVNLSTQERINLPPTESQLGKTKMERTRWCVAADMRKKDIVDGVWFRIDGHEYKGISITCPLFWIDEKTKDHVVIWGLASKCVVYSKKGDTSWTQIPKTSGCCNMVYNDHKLYFLSNSNRFKIFDFSGEIPRQTFQRGYNKDEYPRIGPIISTKLVVTVRGEVLKVVKKQKRGCGCFSTCWSFRVSKVFSSGFLKKHELVHSLGDESLLWDQGITVLANDTGGFIRNSIYFSDCNGINNIFLYNLETEKTEQLHTFGSSSVQYSRARWFLPSFRHT
;
A
#
# COMPACT_ATOMS: atom_id res chain seq x y z
N MET A 1 -19.28 -92.29 23.59
CA MET A 1 -19.94 -90.97 23.71
C MET A 1 -20.13 -90.45 22.28
N LYS A 2 -21.39 -90.32 21.84
CA LYS A 2 -21.87 -89.96 20.47
C LYS A 2 -20.98 -88.87 19.83
N MET A 3 -20.27 -89.09 18.73
CA MET A 3 -20.71 -89.05 17.31
C MET A 3 -21.80 -88.02 17.00
N GLU A 4 -21.41 -86.94 16.30
CA GLU A 4 -21.93 -86.65 14.95
C GLU A 4 -21.01 -85.67 14.19
N GLU A 5 -20.50 -86.17 13.06
CA GLU A 5 -19.75 -85.50 12.00
C GLU A 5 -20.67 -84.70 11.04
N LYS A 6 -20.02 -83.98 10.10
CA LYS A 6 -20.39 -83.71 8.68
C LYS A 6 -20.71 -82.24 8.35
N HIS A 7 -20.43 -81.70 7.17
CA HIS A 7 -19.50 -82.02 6.07
C HIS A 7 -19.39 -80.75 5.20
N ASN A 8 -18.19 -80.51 4.68
CA ASN A 8 -17.86 -80.26 3.26
C ASN A 8 -18.53 -79.15 2.40
N SER A 9 -17.64 -78.37 1.76
CA SER A 9 -17.67 -77.71 0.44
C SER A 9 -18.94 -77.00 -0.07
N LYS A 10 -18.77 -75.74 -0.52
CA LYS A 10 -19.04 -75.35 -1.92
C LYS A 10 -18.49 -73.98 -2.26
N SER A 11 -17.59 -73.97 -3.23
CA SER A 11 -17.25 -72.80 -4.03
C SER A 11 -18.52 -72.17 -4.61
N ARG A 12 -18.72 -70.88 -4.36
CA ARG A 12 -19.53 -70.03 -5.24
C ARG A 12 -18.67 -68.85 -5.66
N LYS A 13 -18.07 -68.99 -6.85
CA LYS A 13 -17.70 -67.87 -7.70
C LYS A 13 -18.92 -66.94 -7.75
N ARG A 14 -18.84 -65.78 -7.11
CA ARG A 14 -19.59 -64.61 -7.53
C ARG A 14 -18.57 -63.67 -8.16
N LEU A 15 -18.58 -63.67 -9.48
CA LEU A 15 -18.11 -62.58 -10.33
C LEU A 15 -18.83 -61.30 -9.85
N GLY A 16 -18.24 -60.64 -8.86
CA GLY A 16 -18.58 -59.29 -8.48
C GLY A 16 -17.71 -58.38 -9.33
N ARG A 17 -18.29 -57.87 -10.41
CA ARG A 17 -17.74 -56.80 -11.25
C ARG A 17 -17.52 -55.56 -10.35
N ARG A 18 -16.42 -55.50 -9.60
CA ARG A 18 -15.93 -54.22 -9.06
C ARG A 18 -15.11 -53.57 -10.16
N ARG A 19 -15.79 -52.79 -11.00
CA ARG A 19 -15.19 -51.52 -11.39
C ARG A 19 -15.14 -50.70 -10.10
N GLU A 20 -14.10 -50.92 -9.32
CA GLU A 20 -13.54 -49.80 -8.56
C GLU A 20 -13.00 -48.89 -9.66
N ASP A 21 -13.85 -47.96 -10.12
CA ASP A 21 -13.35 -46.72 -10.67
C ASP A 21 -12.48 -46.15 -9.56
N THR A 22 -11.19 -46.50 -9.58
CA THR A 22 -10.16 -45.86 -8.78
C THR A 22 -10.28 -44.39 -9.10
N LEU A 23 -11.00 -43.66 -8.24
CA LEU A 23 -11.05 -42.22 -8.22
C LEU A 23 -9.58 -41.80 -8.16
N SER A 24 -9.01 -41.49 -9.32
CA SER A 24 -7.64 -41.03 -9.43
C SER A 24 -7.55 -39.84 -8.50
N SER A 25 -6.78 -39.99 -7.43
CA SER A 25 -6.73 -38.97 -6.40
C SER A 25 -6.11 -37.74 -7.03
N TRP A 26 -6.66 -36.55 -6.79
CA TRP A 26 -6.04 -35.29 -7.21
C TRP A 26 -4.60 -35.14 -6.69
N SER A 27 -4.22 -35.96 -5.71
CA SER A 27 -2.87 -36.10 -5.17
C SER A 27 -1.89 -36.82 -6.11
N ASP A 28 -2.38 -37.67 -7.02
CA ASP A 28 -1.57 -38.49 -7.94
C ASP A 28 -1.24 -37.77 -9.26
N LEU A 29 -1.76 -36.55 -9.45
CA LEU A 29 -1.53 -35.76 -10.65
C LEU A 29 -0.05 -35.32 -10.71
N PRO A 30 0.66 -35.52 -11.84
CA PRO A 30 2.01 -35.00 -12.03
C PRO A 30 2.12 -33.50 -11.76
N LEU A 31 3.22 -33.07 -11.14
CA LEU A 31 3.44 -31.68 -10.74
C LEU A 31 3.31 -30.69 -11.91
N ASP A 32 3.74 -31.09 -13.11
CA ASP A 32 3.64 -30.27 -14.32
C ASP A 32 2.19 -30.00 -14.74
N LEU A 33 1.31 -31.00 -14.61
CA LEU A 33 -0.11 -30.84 -14.90
C LEU A 33 -0.79 -29.96 -13.84
N VAL A 34 -0.47 -30.15 -12.55
CA VAL A 34 -0.96 -29.28 -11.48
C VAL A 34 -0.53 -27.84 -11.74
N ASN A 35 0.72 -27.63 -12.15
CA ASN A 35 1.25 -26.32 -12.50
C ASN A 35 0.50 -25.66 -13.66
N LEU A 36 0.21 -26.41 -14.74
CA LEU A 36 -0.56 -25.91 -15.89
C LEU A 36 -1.99 -25.54 -15.51
N VAL A 37 -2.63 -26.31 -14.61
CA VAL A 37 -3.96 -25.96 -14.09
C VAL A 37 -3.87 -24.68 -13.26
N LEU A 38 -2.95 -24.61 -12.31
CA LEU A 38 -2.74 -23.44 -11.46
C LEU A 38 -2.45 -22.16 -12.25
N GLU A 39 -1.76 -22.26 -13.40
CA GLU A 39 -1.51 -21.12 -14.31
C GLU A 39 -2.79 -20.55 -14.93
N ARG A 40 -3.81 -21.37 -15.12
CA ARG A 40 -5.08 -20.98 -15.75
C ARG A 40 -6.12 -20.50 -14.73
N LEU A 41 -5.91 -20.75 -13.44
CA LEU A 41 -6.84 -20.34 -12.40
C LEU A 41 -6.77 -18.84 -12.14
N GLY A 42 -7.95 -18.22 -11.98
CA GLY A 42 -8.04 -16.89 -11.38
C GLY A 42 -7.62 -16.93 -9.91
N PHE A 43 -7.36 -15.77 -9.31
CA PHE A 43 -6.80 -15.67 -7.96
C PHE A 43 -7.62 -16.43 -6.91
N ALA A 44 -8.95 -16.28 -6.89
CA ALA A 44 -9.78 -16.94 -5.89
C ALA A 44 -9.76 -18.47 -6.03
N ASP A 45 -9.82 -19.00 -7.26
CA ASP A 45 -9.71 -20.43 -7.52
C ASP A 45 -8.31 -20.93 -7.16
N PHE A 46 -7.27 -20.15 -7.46
CA PHE A 46 -5.89 -20.43 -7.05
C PHE A 46 -5.73 -20.50 -5.53
N GLN A 47 -6.37 -19.60 -4.77
CA GLN A 47 -6.36 -19.69 -3.30
C GLN A 47 -7.11 -20.92 -2.80
N ARG A 48 -8.25 -21.29 -3.42
CA ARG A 48 -9.01 -22.50 -3.07
C ARG A 48 -8.25 -23.79 -3.42
N ALA A 49 -7.48 -23.78 -4.50
CA ALA A 49 -6.64 -24.89 -4.96
C ALA A 49 -5.63 -25.33 -3.89
N LYS A 50 -5.19 -24.41 -3.01
CA LYS A 50 -4.33 -24.71 -1.86
C LYS A 50 -4.92 -25.72 -0.88
N SER A 51 -6.24 -25.76 -0.79
CA SER A 51 -6.96 -26.60 0.16
C SER A 51 -7.36 -27.96 -0.42
N VAL A 52 -6.95 -28.28 -1.66
CA VAL A 52 -7.29 -29.55 -2.32
C VAL A 52 -6.53 -30.72 -1.69
N CYS A 53 -5.20 -30.68 -1.71
CA CYS A 53 -4.32 -31.66 -1.06
C CYS A 53 -2.91 -31.08 -0.87
N SER A 54 -2.02 -31.83 -0.19
CA SER A 54 -0.64 -31.41 0.09
C SER A 54 0.21 -31.18 -1.17
N SER A 55 -0.01 -31.98 -2.23
CA SER A 55 0.66 -31.82 -3.53
C SER A 55 0.30 -30.48 -4.18
N TRP A 56 -0.99 -30.18 -4.27
CA TRP A 56 -1.51 -28.91 -4.80
C TRP A 56 -1.09 -27.71 -3.97
N TYR A 57 -1.12 -27.85 -2.63
CA TYR A 57 -0.60 -26.84 -1.72
C TYR A 57 0.88 -26.52 -2.01
N SER A 58 1.72 -27.55 -2.15
CA SER A 58 3.15 -27.41 -2.42
C SER A 58 3.42 -26.76 -3.78
N ALA A 59 2.71 -27.20 -4.83
CA ALA A 59 2.78 -26.61 -6.17
C ALA A 59 2.38 -25.12 -6.17
N SER A 60 1.30 -24.78 -5.46
CA SER A 60 0.82 -23.41 -5.34
C SER A 60 1.84 -22.49 -4.66
N ARG A 61 2.58 -22.99 -3.66
CA ARG A 61 3.62 -22.22 -2.96
C ARG A 61 4.78 -21.85 -3.87
N GLN A 62 5.23 -22.79 -4.70
CA GLN A 62 6.29 -22.54 -5.67
C GLN A 62 5.85 -21.43 -6.66
N ARG A 63 4.58 -21.43 -7.07
CA ARG A 63 4.02 -20.45 -8.00
C ARG A 63 3.77 -19.06 -7.41
N LEU A 64 3.29 -18.95 -6.17
CA LEU A 64 3.03 -17.66 -5.53
C LEU A 64 4.27 -16.76 -5.48
N SER A 65 5.45 -17.36 -5.36
CA SER A 65 6.72 -16.63 -5.40
C SER A 65 6.88 -15.79 -6.67
N LYS A 66 6.28 -16.19 -7.80
CA LYS A 66 6.34 -15.50 -9.10
C LYS A 66 5.23 -14.46 -9.30
N ASN A 67 4.07 -14.63 -8.64
CA ASN A 67 2.89 -13.77 -8.82
C ASN A 67 2.78 -12.61 -7.81
N ASN A 68 3.59 -12.60 -6.74
CA ASN A 68 3.57 -11.56 -5.71
C ASN A 68 4.04 -10.17 -6.20
N HIS A 69 4.50 -10.05 -7.45
CA HIS A 69 5.01 -8.79 -8.00
C HIS A 69 3.94 -7.87 -8.58
N ILE A 70 2.67 -8.31 -8.65
CA ILE A 70 1.60 -7.47 -9.19
C ILE A 70 0.90 -6.77 -8.02
N PRO A 71 0.94 -5.43 -7.96
CA PRO A 71 0.15 -4.65 -7.03
C PRO A 71 -1.35 -4.90 -7.15
N TRP A 72 -2.01 -4.94 -6.00
CA TRP A 72 -3.45 -4.99 -5.86
C TRP A 72 -3.95 -3.64 -5.38
N LEU A 73 -5.19 -3.32 -5.70
CA LEU A 73 -5.82 -2.12 -5.19
C LEU A 73 -6.79 -2.51 -4.07
N ILE A 74 -6.58 -1.95 -2.88
CA ILE A 74 -7.53 -2.04 -1.77
C ILE A 74 -8.47 -0.83 -1.80
N LEU A 75 -9.76 -1.10 -1.76
CA LEU A 75 -10.84 -0.15 -1.67
C LEU A 75 -11.42 -0.19 -0.25
N PHE A 76 -11.36 0.95 0.43
CA PHE A 76 -11.87 1.09 1.79
C PHE A 76 -13.37 1.44 1.77
N PRO A 77 -14.15 0.89 2.70
CA PRO A 77 -15.56 1.24 2.82
C PRO A 77 -15.71 2.76 3.03
N LYS A 78 -16.82 3.34 2.57
CA LYS A 78 -17.05 4.77 2.76
C LYS A 78 -17.20 5.12 4.24
N GLU A 79 -16.47 6.15 4.68
CA GLU A 79 -16.65 6.77 5.99
C GLU A 79 -18.11 7.26 6.12
N ASN A 80 -18.86 6.67 7.05
CA ASN A 80 -20.17 7.17 7.42
C ASN A 80 -20.00 8.19 8.56
N ASN A 81 -19.70 9.44 8.19
CA ASN A 81 -19.48 10.56 9.12
C ASN A 81 -20.70 10.95 9.99
N TYR A 82 -21.82 10.23 9.89
CA TYR A 82 -23.06 10.53 10.64
C TYR A 82 -23.20 9.82 12.00
N LEU A 83 -22.24 8.97 12.40
CA LEU A 83 -22.45 8.04 13.51
C LEU A 83 -21.92 8.46 14.88
N LEU A 84 -21.41 9.68 15.04
CA LEU A 84 -21.10 10.15 16.40
C LEU A 84 -22.36 10.54 17.21
N TRP A 85 -23.55 10.66 16.60
CA TRP A 85 -24.78 11.04 17.33
C TRP A 85 -26.09 10.32 16.98
N SER A 86 -26.16 9.40 16.01
CA SER A 86 -27.42 8.67 15.78
C SER A 86 -27.61 7.54 16.80
N LYS A 87 -28.36 7.82 17.88
CA LYS A 87 -28.94 6.81 18.79
C LYS A 87 -30.04 5.95 18.14
N LYS A 88 -30.29 6.06 16.82
CA LYS A 88 -31.33 5.28 16.13
C LYS A 88 -30.78 4.50 14.94
N GLY A 89 -30.89 3.17 15.06
CA GLY A 89 -30.88 2.21 13.95
C GLY A 89 -29.53 1.56 13.68
N LYS A 90 -29.38 0.29 14.07
CA LYS A 90 -28.40 -0.64 13.49
C LYS A 90 -28.71 -0.78 11.99
N LYS A 91 -28.08 0.03 11.12
CA LYS A 91 -27.89 -0.38 9.73
C LYS A 91 -26.70 -1.33 9.69
N ASN A 92 -26.81 -2.41 8.92
CA ASN A 92 -25.75 -3.38 8.72
C ASN A 92 -24.71 -2.73 7.79
N TYR A 93 -23.60 -2.21 8.33
CA TYR A 93 -22.57 -1.53 7.54
C TYR A 93 -21.53 -2.54 7.07
N ASP A 94 -21.14 -2.47 5.80
CA ASP A 94 -20.03 -3.28 5.29
C ASP A 94 -18.71 -2.72 5.81
N THR A 95 -18.11 -3.41 6.77
CA THR A 95 -16.78 -3.13 7.34
C THR A 95 -15.66 -3.75 6.52
N CYS A 96 -15.99 -4.59 5.53
CA CYS A 96 -15.00 -5.26 4.70
C CYS A 96 -14.45 -4.32 3.63
N CYS A 97 -13.15 -4.47 3.36
CA CYS A 97 -12.54 -3.90 2.17
C CYS A 97 -12.87 -4.73 0.93
N ARG A 98 -12.75 -4.09 -0.23
CA ARG A 98 -12.75 -4.77 -1.53
C ARG A 98 -11.36 -4.73 -2.12
N LEU A 99 -10.93 -5.84 -2.70
CA LEU A 99 -9.65 -5.96 -3.36
C LEU A 99 -9.88 -6.10 -4.85
N PHE A 100 -9.20 -5.27 -5.62
CA PHE A 100 -9.22 -5.30 -7.07
C PHE A 100 -7.87 -5.81 -7.58
N TYR A 101 -7.93 -6.84 -8.42
CA TYR A 101 -6.77 -7.41 -9.09
C TYR A 101 -6.74 -6.95 -10.55
N PRO A 102 -5.74 -6.20 -11.00
CA PRO A 102 -5.74 -5.60 -12.35
C PRO A 102 -5.86 -6.60 -13.51
N LYS A 103 -5.46 -7.86 -13.32
CA LYS A 103 -5.62 -8.92 -14.32
C LYS A 103 -7.06 -9.41 -14.48
N GLU A 104 -7.86 -9.33 -13.43
CA GLU A 104 -9.25 -9.78 -13.42
C GLU A 104 -10.16 -8.56 -13.32
N LYS A 105 -10.21 -7.77 -14.41
CA LYS A 105 -10.80 -6.42 -14.48
C LYS A 105 -12.26 -6.32 -13.99
N ASP A 106 -12.99 -7.43 -13.97
CA ASP A 106 -14.41 -7.46 -13.56
C ASP A 106 -14.64 -8.13 -12.20
N LYS A 107 -13.58 -8.47 -11.45
CA LYS A 107 -13.70 -9.16 -10.16
C LYS A 107 -13.22 -8.29 -9.00
N LEU A 108 -14.08 -8.20 -7.99
CA LEU A 108 -13.76 -7.61 -6.69
C LEU A 108 -13.84 -8.69 -5.61
N TYR A 109 -12.76 -8.88 -4.88
CA TYR A 109 -12.70 -9.83 -3.77
C TYR A 109 -13.05 -9.11 -2.46
N ARG A 110 -13.79 -9.79 -1.58
CA ARG A 110 -14.07 -9.28 -0.24
C ARG A 110 -12.98 -9.71 0.72
N THR A 111 -12.50 -8.80 1.55
CA THR A 111 -11.66 -9.18 2.69
C THR A 111 -12.49 -9.83 3.79
N LYS A 112 -11.82 -10.48 4.74
CA LYS A 112 -12.45 -10.78 6.03
C LYS A 112 -12.86 -9.46 6.71
N ASP A 113 -13.85 -9.54 7.59
CA ASP A 113 -14.21 -8.44 8.47
C ASP A 113 -13.06 -8.16 9.44
N LEU A 114 -12.58 -6.91 9.44
CA LEU A 114 -11.51 -6.42 10.33
C LEU A 114 -12.07 -5.58 11.50
N GLY A 115 -13.39 -5.53 11.62
CA GLY A 115 -14.09 -4.86 12.70
C GLY A 115 -14.31 -3.37 12.46
N LEU A 116 -15.12 -2.79 13.36
CA LEU A 116 -15.58 -1.41 13.25
C LEU A 116 -14.44 -0.40 13.42
N GLU A 117 -13.47 -0.68 14.30
CA GLU A 117 -12.31 0.20 14.52
C GLU A 117 -11.48 0.36 13.24
N PHE A 118 -11.21 -0.74 12.53
CA PHE A 118 -10.50 -0.71 11.26
C PHE A 118 -11.28 0.10 10.21
N SER A 119 -12.59 -0.13 10.09
CA SER A 119 -13.44 0.59 9.12
C SER A 119 -13.52 2.10 9.39
N ARG A 120 -13.27 2.53 10.62
CA ARG A 120 -13.22 3.94 11.04
C ARG A 120 -11.82 4.53 10.96
N SER A 121 -10.80 3.71 10.72
CA SER A 121 -9.41 4.14 10.65
C SER A 121 -9.01 4.49 9.22
N VAL A 122 -8.09 5.43 9.10
CA VAL A 122 -7.54 5.88 7.82
C VAL A 122 -6.25 5.13 7.52
N CYS A 123 -6.20 4.48 6.34
CA CYS A 123 -4.94 3.93 5.82
C CYS A 123 -4.02 5.06 5.32
N MET A 124 -2.92 5.24 6.04
CA MET A 124 -1.93 6.28 5.80
C MET A 124 -0.90 5.86 4.75
N LYS A 125 -0.45 4.59 4.80
CA LYS A 125 0.57 4.02 3.92
C LYS A 125 0.42 2.50 3.83
N THR A 126 0.97 1.87 2.79
CA THR A 126 1.04 0.41 2.64
C THR A 126 2.48 -0.06 2.39
N TYR A 127 2.83 -1.26 2.86
CA TYR A 127 4.11 -1.92 2.60
C TYR A 127 3.89 -3.43 2.60
N GLY A 128 4.08 -4.09 1.46
CA GLY A 128 3.68 -5.49 1.32
C GLY A 128 2.17 -5.68 1.62
N SER A 129 1.84 -6.71 2.41
CA SER A 129 0.49 -6.96 2.96
C SER A 129 0.14 -6.11 4.19
N TRP A 130 1.02 -5.22 4.63
CA TRP A 130 0.84 -4.42 5.84
C TRP A 130 0.31 -3.03 5.53
N LEU A 131 -0.53 -2.53 6.43
CA LEU A 131 -1.16 -1.23 6.35
C LEU A 131 -0.80 -0.43 7.60
N LEU A 132 -0.27 0.78 7.42
CA LEU A 132 -0.15 1.76 8.50
C LEU A 132 -1.46 2.52 8.61
N MET A 133 -2.13 2.34 9.73
CA MET A 133 -3.46 2.86 10.01
C MET A 133 -3.41 3.96 11.06
N ARG A 134 -4.32 4.92 10.94
CA ARG A 134 -4.55 5.99 11.90
C ARG A 134 -6.01 5.94 12.36
N ASP A 135 -6.25 5.74 13.65
CA ASP A 135 -7.60 5.75 14.19
C ASP A 135 -8.17 7.19 14.28
N PRO A 136 -9.48 7.37 14.59
CA PRO A 136 -10.08 8.69 14.79
C PRO A 136 -9.47 9.53 15.93
N LEU A 137 -8.78 8.89 16.87
CA LEU A 137 -8.07 9.59 17.94
C LEU A 137 -6.68 10.03 17.49
N ASN A 138 -6.21 9.67 16.30
CA ASN A 138 -4.83 9.83 15.81
C ASN A 138 -3.80 8.89 16.45
N ASN A 139 -4.20 7.75 17.02
CA ASN A 139 -3.26 6.67 17.32
C ASN A 139 -2.85 5.97 16.03
N LEU A 140 -1.58 5.56 15.98
CA LEU A 140 -1.03 4.81 14.88
C LEU A 140 -0.94 3.32 15.23
N TYR A 141 -1.24 2.46 14.27
CA TYR A 141 -1.01 1.03 14.39
C TYR A 141 -0.74 0.43 13.01
N ILE A 142 -0.08 -0.72 12.99
CA ILE A 142 0.16 -1.49 11.77
C ILE A 142 -0.72 -2.73 11.81
N VAL A 143 -1.36 -3.06 10.70
CA VAL A 143 -2.17 -4.28 10.57
C VAL A 143 -1.83 -5.02 9.29
N ASN A 144 -1.71 -6.34 9.37
CA ASN A 144 -1.57 -7.18 8.19
C ASN A 144 -2.96 -7.54 7.66
N LEU A 145 -3.20 -7.28 6.38
CA LEU A 145 -4.50 -7.50 5.74
C LEU A 145 -4.90 -8.99 5.67
N SER A 146 -3.91 -9.89 5.56
CA SER A 146 -4.14 -11.32 5.34
C SER A 146 -4.14 -12.11 6.65
N THR A 147 -3.22 -11.80 7.57
CA THR A 147 -3.07 -12.52 8.85
C THR A 147 -3.87 -11.88 9.98
N GLN A 148 -4.36 -10.64 9.83
CA GLN A 148 -5.03 -9.85 10.87
C GLN A 148 -4.14 -9.52 12.07
N GLU A 149 -2.84 -9.81 11.98
CA GLU A 149 -1.85 -9.44 12.97
C GLU A 149 -1.80 -7.92 13.11
N ARG A 150 -1.83 -7.44 14.36
CA ARG A 150 -1.83 -6.01 14.69
C ARG A 150 -0.66 -5.68 15.59
N ILE A 151 0.04 -4.60 15.27
CA ILE A 151 1.12 -4.01 16.05
C ILE A 151 0.70 -2.59 16.43
N ASN A 152 0.49 -2.34 17.71
CA ASN A 152 0.22 -1.00 18.20
C ASN A 152 1.52 -0.21 18.28
N LEU A 153 1.51 1.02 17.80
CA LEU A 153 2.67 1.91 17.83
C LEU A 153 2.59 2.84 19.04
N PRO A 154 3.69 3.53 19.41
CA PRO A 154 3.68 4.47 20.52
C PRO A 154 2.57 5.52 20.38
N PRO A 155 1.95 5.96 21.50
CA PRO A 155 0.98 7.05 21.49
C PRO A 155 1.55 8.27 20.79
N THR A 156 0.76 8.93 19.95
CA THR A 156 1.29 10.00 19.10
C THR A 156 1.90 11.14 19.91
N GLU A 157 1.43 11.38 21.14
CA GLU A 157 1.90 12.38 22.11
C GLU A 157 3.23 12.04 22.79
N SER A 158 3.68 10.79 22.70
CA SER A 158 4.89 10.31 23.38
C SER A 158 6.17 10.73 22.62
N GLN A 159 6.38 12.02 22.36
CA GLN A 159 7.56 12.47 21.59
C GLN A 159 8.77 12.80 22.48
N LEU A 160 9.92 12.24 22.11
CA LEU A 160 11.24 12.58 22.65
C LEU A 160 11.88 13.64 21.77
N GLY A 161 12.03 14.85 22.32
CA GLY A 161 12.66 15.97 21.62
C GLY A 161 12.22 17.34 22.14
N LYS A 162 12.66 18.38 21.43
CA LYS A 162 12.33 19.79 21.78
C LYS A 162 10.89 20.14 21.41
N THR A 163 10.30 19.43 20.45
CA THR A 163 8.95 19.70 19.98
C THR A 163 7.98 18.71 20.60
N LYS A 164 7.04 19.21 21.41
CA LYS A 164 5.94 18.43 21.97
C LYS A 164 4.62 18.84 21.33
N MET A 165 3.73 17.88 21.10
CA MET A 165 2.35 18.12 20.71
C MET A 165 1.41 17.38 21.66
N GLU A 166 0.37 18.08 22.06
CA GLU A 166 -0.67 17.54 22.93
C GLU A 166 -1.90 17.17 22.10
N ARG A 167 -2.60 16.14 22.56
CA ARG A 167 -3.93 15.80 22.04
C ARG A 167 -4.92 16.85 22.56
N THR A 168 -5.48 17.63 21.66
CA THR A 168 -6.63 18.47 22.03
C THR A 168 -7.91 17.66 21.86
N ARG A 169 -8.94 17.94 22.68
CA ARG A 169 -10.30 17.34 22.57
C ARG A 169 -10.86 17.42 21.14
N TRP A 170 -10.37 18.37 20.34
CA TRP A 170 -10.83 18.63 18.97
C TRP A 170 -10.06 17.90 17.86
N CYS A 171 -8.96 17.19 18.17
CA CYS A 171 -8.30 16.29 17.21
C CYS A 171 -9.25 15.20 16.69
N VAL A 172 -10.35 14.93 17.41
CA VAL A 172 -11.42 13.97 17.08
C VAL A 172 -12.49 14.59 16.14
N ALA A 173 -12.62 15.92 16.12
CA ALA A 173 -13.65 16.64 15.37
C ALA A 173 -13.15 17.29 14.06
N ALA A 174 -11.84 17.48 13.90
CA ALA A 174 -11.24 18.10 12.72
C ALA A 174 -11.39 17.28 11.42
N ASP A 175 -11.63 15.97 11.52
CA ASP A 175 -11.93 15.12 10.34
C ASP A 175 -13.35 15.38 9.78
N MET A 176 -14.21 16.07 10.53
CA MET A 176 -15.64 16.21 10.21
C MET A 176 -16.00 17.46 9.39
N ARG A 177 -15.15 18.49 9.35
CA ARG A 177 -15.42 19.72 8.58
C ARG A 177 -14.44 19.85 7.43
N LYS A 178 -14.73 19.14 6.33
CA LYS A 178 -14.22 19.46 5.00
C LYS A 178 -14.55 20.93 4.70
N LYS A 179 -13.57 21.83 4.85
CA LYS A 179 -13.32 22.90 3.87
C LYS A 179 -12.00 23.66 4.05
N ASP A 180 -11.40 23.71 5.24
CA ASP A 180 -10.23 24.60 5.44
C ASP A 180 -9.06 23.91 6.15
N ILE A 181 -8.42 22.95 5.49
CA ILE A 181 -7.11 22.46 5.94
C ILE A 181 -6.07 22.94 4.93
N VAL A 182 -5.62 24.17 5.12
CA VAL A 182 -4.38 24.69 4.55
C VAL A 182 -3.24 24.29 5.48
N ASP A 183 -2.10 23.93 4.87
CA ASP A 183 -0.86 23.48 5.51
C ASP A 183 -0.57 24.09 6.89
N GLY A 184 -0.73 23.28 7.94
CA GLY A 184 -0.02 23.40 9.21
C GLY A 184 -0.52 24.47 10.20
N VAL A 185 -0.96 23.95 11.36
CA VAL A 185 -1.00 24.61 12.68
C VAL A 185 -2.13 25.65 12.82
N TRP A 186 -2.94 25.50 13.87
CA TRP A 186 -4.08 26.34 14.28
C TRP A 186 -5.40 26.04 13.57
N PHE A 187 -6.31 25.36 14.29
CA PHE A 187 -7.73 25.46 13.97
C PHE A 187 -8.24 26.74 14.65
N ARG A 188 -8.83 27.67 13.89
CA ARG A 188 -9.64 28.77 14.46
C ARG A 188 -11.07 28.29 14.60
N ILE A 189 -11.53 28.20 15.84
CA ILE A 189 -12.93 27.92 16.16
C ILE A 189 -13.31 28.93 17.25
N ASP A 190 -14.37 29.69 17.03
CA ASP A 190 -14.90 30.70 17.95
C ASP A 190 -13.82 31.70 18.44
N GLY A 191 -12.90 32.10 17.56
CA GLY A 191 -11.84 33.07 17.86
C GLY A 191 -10.60 32.51 18.58
N HIS A 192 -10.57 31.22 18.93
CA HIS A 192 -9.44 30.59 19.62
C HIS A 192 -8.61 29.68 18.68
N GLU A 193 -7.28 29.75 18.82
CA GLU A 193 -6.32 28.96 18.03
C GLU A 193 -5.90 27.67 18.77
N TYR A 194 -6.18 26.50 18.18
CA TYR A 194 -5.85 25.20 18.77
C TYR A 194 -4.66 24.50 18.10
N LYS A 195 -3.73 23.95 18.91
CA LYS A 195 -2.64 23.07 18.44
C LYS A 195 -3.15 21.62 18.38
N GLY A 196 -3.60 21.15 17.23
CA GLY A 196 -3.91 19.74 17.02
C GLY A 196 -2.71 18.93 16.52
N ILE A 197 -2.76 17.61 16.71
CA ILE A 197 -1.79 16.67 16.15
C ILE A 197 -2.02 16.60 14.63
N SER A 198 -1.00 16.96 13.85
CA SER A 198 -1.00 16.84 12.40
C SER A 198 0.11 15.88 11.98
N ILE A 199 -0.29 14.72 11.46
CA ILE A 199 0.61 13.68 10.94
C ILE A 199 0.76 13.91 9.45
N THR A 200 1.96 14.30 9.02
CA THR A 200 2.31 14.54 7.61
C THR A 200 3.32 13.51 7.13
N CYS A 201 3.42 13.32 5.80
CA CYS A 201 4.43 12.46 5.17
C CYS A 201 4.64 11.08 5.84
N PRO A 202 3.58 10.29 6.10
CA PRO A 202 3.73 9.00 6.77
C PRO A 202 4.56 8.03 5.90
N LEU A 203 5.46 7.32 6.55
CA LEU A 203 6.35 6.35 5.95
C LEU A 203 6.51 5.19 6.93
N PHE A 204 6.50 3.96 6.43
CA PHE A 204 6.90 2.82 7.24
C PHE A 204 7.51 1.74 6.37
N TRP A 205 8.34 0.93 7.03
CA TRP A 205 8.96 -0.26 6.49
C TRP A 205 8.81 -1.37 7.54
N ILE A 206 8.59 -2.60 7.08
CA ILE A 206 8.49 -3.77 7.95
C ILE A 206 9.09 -4.98 7.24
N ASP A 207 9.95 -5.71 7.95
CA ASP A 207 10.39 -7.03 7.55
C ASP A 207 9.33 -8.07 7.94
N GLU A 208 8.83 -8.82 6.96
CA GLU A 208 7.69 -9.71 7.18
C GLU A 208 8.02 -10.92 8.07
N LYS A 209 9.29 -11.33 8.12
CA LYS A 209 9.75 -12.51 8.86
C LYS A 209 10.01 -12.18 10.32
N THR A 210 10.83 -11.18 10.56
CA THR A 210 11.28 -10.75 11.89
C THR A 210 10.28 -9.80 12.56
N LYS A 211 9.37 -9.19 11.79
CA LYS A 211 8.48 -8.10 12.21
C LYS A 211 9.23 -6.83 12.64
N ASP A 212 10.53 -6.75 12.34
CA ASP A 212 11.31 -5.55 12.55
C ASP A 212 10.75 -4.45 11.66
N HIS A 213 10.46 -3.31 12.26
CA HIS A 213 9.79 -2.23 11.58
C HIS A 213 10.34 -0.88 12.01
N VAL A 214 10.20 0.08 11.09
CA VAL A 214 10.51 1.48 11.31
C VAL A 214 9.33 2.28 10.81
N VAL A 215 8.77 3.14 11.67
CA VAL A 215 7.69 4.06 11.33
C VAL A 215 8.21 5.47 11.48
N ILE A 216 7.98 6.31 10.47
CA ILE A 216 8.50 7.67 10.36
C ILE A 216 7.37 8.57 9.89
N TRP A 217 7.19 9.72 10.53
CA TRP A 217 6.19 10.70 10.11
C TRP A 217 6.60 12.11 10.49
N GLY A 218 6.03 13.09 9.78
CA GLY A 218 6.22 14.51 10.02
C GLY A 218 5.24 15.04 11.06
N LEU A 219 5.78 15.69 12.08
CA LEU A 219 5.03 16.43 13.08
C LEU A 219 4.78 17.84 12.52
N ALA A 220 3.60 17.99 11.89
CA ALA A 220 3.22 19.15 11.09
C ALA A 220 4.35 19.57 10.12
N SER A 221 4.75 20.85 10.16
CA SER A 221 5.88 21.42 9.43
C SER A 221 7.15 21.56 10.28
N LYS A 222 7.14 21.08 11.54
CA LYS A 222 8.20 21.39 12.52
C LYS A 222 9.38 20.42 12.44
N CYS A 223 9.11 19.13 12.47
CA CYS A 223 10.14 18.10 12.46
C CYS A 223 9.59 16.75 12.00
N VAL A 224 10.48 15.81 11.77
CA VAL A 224 10.18 14.40 11.54
C VAL A 224 10.51 13.61 12.80
N VAL A 225 9.67 12.64 13.14
CA VAL A 225 9.87 11.71 14.24
C VAL A 225 9.85 10.28 13.72
N TYR A 226 10.49 9.36 14.44
CA TYR A 226 10.51 7.95 14.12
C TYR A 226 10.36 7.06 15.35
N SER A 227 9.97 5.82 15.13
CA SER A 227 9.94 4.74 16.12
C SER A 227 10.36 3.44 15.44
N LYS A 228 11.19 2.66 16.11
CA LYS A 228 11.59 1.30 15.76
C LYS A 228 10.83 0.30 16.62
N LYS A 229 10.85 -0.97 16.22
CA LYS A 229 10.28 -2.08 16.99
C LYS A 229 10.81 -2.07 18.44
N GLY A 230 9.89 -2.07 19.39
CA GLY A 230 10.19 -2.07 20.84
C GLY A 230 10.23 -0.67 21.47
N ASP A 231 10.28 0.38 20.67
CA ASP A 231 10.22 1.75 21.20
C ASP A 231 8.83 2.01 21.81
N THR A 232 8.80 2.76 22.91
CA THR A 232 7.57 3.22 23.58
C THR A 232 7.27 4.69 23.32
N SER A 233 8.11 5.36 22.51
CA SER A 233 8.04 6.79 22.22
C SER A 233 8.60 7.12 20.83
N TRP A 234 8.30 8.33 20.35
CA TRP A 234 8.71 8.86 19.05
C TRP A 234 9.96 9.73 19.18
N THR A 235 11.07 9.32 18.57
CA THR A 235 12.33 10.09 18.61
C THR A 235 12.40 11.12 17.49
N GLN A 236 12.73 12.37 17.82
CA GLN A 236 12.85 13.44 16.84
C GLN A 236 14.15 13.36 16.03
N ILE A 237 14.05 13.48 14.70
CA ILE A 237 15.20 13.64 13.79
C ILE A 237 15.58 15.12 13.70
N PRO A 238 16.82 15.54 14.03
CA PRO A 238 17.22 16.93 13.98
C PRO A 238 17.19 17.55 12.57
N LYS A 239 16.90 18.86 12.49
CA LYS A 239 16.96 19.67 11.25
C LYS A 239 16.09 19.14 10.09
N THR A 240 14.90 18.64 10.39
CA THR A 240 13.92 18.05 9.43
C THR A 240 12.64 18.87 9.26
N SER A 241 12.70 20.18 9.51
CA SER A 241 11.57 21.09 9.33
C SER A 241 11.11 21.19 7.88
N GLY A 242 9.80 21.36 7.67
CA GLY A 242 9.19 21.54 6.36
C GLY A 242 9.26 20.28 5.50
N CYS A 243 9.10 19.09 6.09
CA CYS A 243 9.05 17.82 5.38
C CYS A 243 7.93 17.82 4.33
N CYS A 244 8.25 17.50 3.07
CA CYS A 244 7.28 17.39 1.99
C CYS A 244 7.10 15.94 1.51
N ASN A 245 8.18 15.16 1.52
CA ASN A 245 8.15 13.77 1.13
C ASN A 245 9.36 13.02 1.71
N MET A 246 9.16 11.74 2.01
CA MET A 246 10.22 10.84 2.48
C MET A 246 10.07 9.47 1.84
N VAL A 247 11.20 8.82 1.58
CA VAL A 247 11.27 7.39 1.22
C VAL A 247 12.36 6.70 2.03
N TYR A 248 12.13 5.45 2.39
CA TYR A 248 13.07 4.62 3.14
C TYR A 248 13.49 3.46 2.27
N ASN A 249 14.79 3.32 2.05
CA ASN A 249 15.36 2.23 1.26
C ASN A 249 16.75 1.89 1.79
N ASP A 250 17.08 0.61 1.89
CA ASP A 250 18.43 0.13 2.28
C ASP A 250 18.97 0.83 3.55
N HIS A 251 18.19 0.77 4.63
CA HIS A 251 18.52 1.43 5.91
C HIS A 251 18.83 2.93 5.81
N LYS A 252 18.37 3.61 4.75
CA LYS A 252 18.55 5.05 4.56
C LYS A 252 17.20 5.71 4.40
N LEU A 253 17.01 6.82 5.12
CA LEU A 253 15.90 7.72 4.96
C LEU A 253 16.30 8.86 4.02
N TYR A 254 15.61 8.94 2.90
CA TYR A 254 15.72 10.01 1.93
C TYR A 254 14.64 11.04 2.23
N PHE A 255 15.05 12.26 2.54
CA PHE A 255 14.19 13.33 2.99
C PHE A 255 14.18 14.47 1.97
N LEU A 256 12.99 14.98 1.65
CA LEU A 256 12.79 16.17 0.83
C LEU A 256 11.97 17.20 1.61
N SER A 257 12.44 18.45 1.62
CA SER A 257 11.71 19.58 2.21
C SER A 257 10.93 20.39 1.18
N ASN A 258 9.96 21.18 1.67
CA ASN A 258 9.24 22.22 0.93
C ASN A 258 10.20 23.29 0.35
N SER A 259 11.33 23.52 1.01
CA SER A 259 12.41 24.38 0.52
C SER A 259 13.33 23.70 -0.49
N ASN A 260 12.93 22.54 -1.02
CA ASN A 260 13.69 21.75 -1.98
C ASN A 260 15.10 21.42 -1.44
N ARG A 261 15.20 21.15 -0.13
CA ARG A 261 16.42 20.61 0.49
C ARG A 261 16.25 19.11 0.56
N PHE A 262 17.22 18.42 0.01
CA PHE A 262 17.30 16.98 0.02
C PHE A 262 18.36 16.51 1.02
N LYS A 263 18.05 15.50 1.82
CA LYS A 263 18.94 14.95 2.85
C LYS A 263 18.87 13.44 2.87
N ILE A 264 19.96 12.79 3.26
CA ILE A 264 19.97 11.36 3.58
C ILE A 264 20.34 11.19 5.04
N PHE A 265 19.59 10.34 5.73
CA PHE A 265 19.92 9.86 7.06
C PHE A 265 20.15 8.35 7.02
N ASP A 266 21.26 7.90 7.58
CA ASP A 266 21.58 6.49 7.76
C ASP A 266 20.95 5.98 9.06
N PHE A 267 20.18 4.89 8.95
CA PHE A 267 19.44 4.21 10.02
C PHE A 267 20.07 2.86 10.42
N SER A 268 21.24 2.51 9.87
CA SER A 268 21.95 1.26 10.21
C SER A 268 22.36 1.18 11.68
N GLY A 269 22.64 2.33 12.32
CA GLY A 269 22.92 2.42 13.75
C GLY A 269 21.67 2.60 14.62
N GLU A 270 21.88 2.67 15.94
CA GLU A 270 20.81 2.96 16.91
C GLU A 270 20.14 4.31 16.63
N ILE A 271 20.95 5.35 16.47
CA ILE A 271 20.52 6.73 16.23
C ILE A 271 20.77 7.11 14.76
N PRO A 272 19.77 7.65 14.04
CA PRO A 272 19.95 8.08 12.67
C PRO A 272 20.99 9.20 12.51
N ARG A 273 21.91 9.03 11.55
CA ARG A 273 22.97 10.01 11.27
C ARG A 273 22.77 10.66 9.90
N GLN A 274 22.81 11.98 9.82
CA GLN A 274 22.75 12.68 8.54
C GLN A 274 24.06 12.46 7.78
N THR A 275 24.00 11.76 6.65
CA THR A 275 25.18 11.46 5.81
C THR A 275 25.28 12.36 4.58
N PHE A 276 24.17 12.96 4.15
CA PHE A 276 24.14 13.79 2.96
C PHE A 276 23.17 14.97 3.10
N GLN A 277 23.52 16.10 2.49
CA GLN A 277 22.63 17.24 2.33
C GLN A 277 22.92 17.98 1.01
N ARG A 278 21.86 18.30 0.27
CA ARG A 278 21.89 19.14 -0.94
C ARG A 278 20.73 20.12 -0.92
N GLY A 279 21.01 21.40 -1.16
CA GLY A 279 19.98 22.40 -1.45
C GLY A 279 19.86 22.60 -2.96
N TYR A 280 18.64 22.73 -3.48
CA TYR A 280 18.41 23.20 -4.84
C TYR A 280 18.13 24.70 -4.80
N ASN A 281 18.84 25.50 -5.60
CA ASN A 281 18.49 26.91 -5.82
C ASN A 281 17.14 26.99 -6.54
N LYS A 282 16.33 28.01 -6.23
CA LYS A 282 15.00 28.19 -6.84
C LYS A 282 15.06 28.49 -8.35
N ASP A 283 16.23 28.85 -8.87
CA ASP A 283 16.38 29.49 -10.18
C ASP A 283 16.60 28.55 -11.37
N GLU A 284 16.64 27.22 -11.17
CA GLU A 284 16.95 26.27 -12.26
C GLU A 284 15.73 25.65 -12.96
N TYR A 285 14.50 26.11 -12.68
CA TYR A 285 13.32 25.61 -13.38
C TYR A 285 12.87 26.59 -14.48
N PRO A 286 13.00 26.24 -15.78
CA PRO A 286 12.29 26.97 -16.81
C PRO A 286 10.79 26.92 -16.49
N ARG A 287 10.15 28.10 -16.50
CA ARG A 287 8.75 28.34 -16.11
C ARG A 287 7.78 27.66 -17.08
N ILE A 288 7.60 26.35 -16.95
CA ILE A 288 6.60 25.55 -17.67
C ILE A 288 5.62 24.97 -16.64
N GLY A 289 4.51 25.69 -16.43
CA GLY A 289 3.34 25.29 -15.62
C GLY A 289 3.50 25.37 -14.09
N PRO A 290 2.39 25.43 -13.32
CA PRO A 290 2.42 25.33 -11.87
C PRO A 290 2.84 23.91 -11.44
N ILE A 291 3.76 23.82 -10.49
CA ILE A 291 4.14 22.55 -9.85
C ILE A 291 3.04 22.20 -8.84
N ILE A 292 2.43 21.03 -9.01
CA ILE A 292 1.34 20.58 -8.16
C ILE A 292 1.89 19.78 -6.98
N SER A 293 2.83 18.88 -7.25
CA SER A 293 3.40 18.02 -6.23
C SER A 293 4.76 17.48 -6.66
N THR A 294 5.64 17.27 -5.68
CA THR A 294 6.95 16.64 -5.87
C THR A 294 7.08 15.47 -4.91
N LYS A 295 7.53 14.32 -5.41
CA LYS A 295 7.77 13.12 -4.61
C LYS A 295 9.14 12.52 -4.91
N LEU A 296 9.71 11.87 -3.92
CA LEU A 296 10.80 10.92 -4.09
C LEU A 296 10.19 9.54 -4.38
N VAL A 297 10.84 8.79 -5.27
CA VAL A 297 10.42 7.47 -5.69
C VAL A 297 11.60 6.52 -5.68
N VAL A 298 11.40 5.32 -5.12
CA VAL A 298 12.39 4.24 -5.11
C VAL A 298 12.10 3.28 -6.26
N THR A 299 13.10 2.99 -7.09
CA THR A 299 12.96 2.02 -8.18
C THR A 299 13.06 0.59 -7.68
N VAL A 300 12.67 -0.40 -8.50
CA VAL A 300 12.89 -1.83 -8.17
C VAL A 300 14.38 -2.13 -7.97
N ARG A 301 15.25 -1.38 -8.65
CA ARG A 301 16.71 -1.44 -8.54
C ARG A 301 17.27 -0.72 -7.30
N GLY A 302 16.43 -0.09 -6.49
CA GLY A 302 16.82 0.66 -5.29
C GLY A 302 17.35 2.06 -5.56
N GLU A 303 17.24 2.57 -6.78
CA GLU A 303 17.62 3.94 -7.12
C GLU A 303 16.55 4.93 -6.62
N VAL A 304 16.95 6.11 -6.19
CA VAL A 304 16.01 7.15 -5.73
C VAL A 304 15.91 8.25 -6.78
N LEU A 305 14.69 8.42 -7.30
CA LEU A 305 14.32 9.41 -8.30
C LEU A 305 13.48 10.52 -7.68
N LYS A 306 13.57 11.71 -8.25
CA LYS A 306 12.67 12.84 -7.97
C LYS A 306 11.66 12.97 -9.10
N VAL A 307 10.39 12.88 -8.77
CA VAL A 307 9.28 13.01 -9.73
C VAL A 307 8.43 14.23 -9.40
N VAL A 308 8.23 15.08 -10.39
CA VAL A 308 7.43 16.31 -10.28
C VAL A 308 6.18 16.17 -11.13
N LYS A 309 5.00 16.29 -10.50
CA LYS A 309 3.70 16.37 -11.18
C LYS A 309 3.38 17.83 -11.49
N LYS A 310 3.02 18.10 -12.74
CA LYS A 310 2.69 19.43 -13.26
C LYS A 310 1.34 19.42 -13.96
N GLN A 311 0.72 20.60 -14.01
CA GLN A 311 -0.46 20.82 -14.84
C GLN A 311 -0.05 21.44 -16.18
N LYS A 312 -0.58 20.92 -17.29
CA LYS A 312 -0.38 21.50 -18.63
C LYS A 312 -1.10 22.86 -18.70
N ARG A 313 -0.43 23.88 -19.27
CA ARG A 313 -1.02 25.23 -19.45
C ARG A 313 -2.18 25.19 -20.45
N GLY A 314 -3.21 26.00 -20.23
CA GLY A 314 -4.36 26.13 -21.16
C GLY A 314 -5.47 25.08 -20.96
N CYS A 315 -5.29 24.12 -20.07
CA CYS A 315 -6.36 23.20 -19.69
C CYS A 315 -7.12 23.71 -18.46
N GLY A 316 -8.46 23.73 -18.53
CA GLY A 316 -9.30 23.81 -17.34
C GLY A 316 -9.09 22.62 -16.40
N CYS A 317 -9.75 22.61 -15.24
CA CYS A 317 -9.61 21.59 -14.17
C CYS A 317 -10.00 20.13 -14.54
N PHE A 318 -10.01 19.78 -15.83
CA PHE A 318 -10.26 18.41 -16.31
C PHE A 318 -9.02 17.52 -16.08
N SER A 319 -9.29 16.29 -15.63
CA SER A 319 -8.34 15.31 -15.11
C SER A 319 -7.29 14.79 -16.09
N THR A 320 -7.31 15.22 -17.36
CA THR A 320 -6.46 14.72 -18.45
C THR A 320 -5.21 15.57 -18.72
N CYS A 321 -5.05 16.70 -18.04
CA CYS A 321 -3.97 17.66 -18.31
C CYS A 321 -2.82 17.62 -17.31
N TRP A 322 -2.35 16.43 -16.99
CA TRP A 322 -1.18 16.23 -16.15
C TRP A 322 0.06 15.91 -17.00
N SER A 323 1.21 16.36 -16.53
CA SER A 323 2.52 15.91 -17.02
C SER A 323 3.44 15.61 -15.86
N PHE A 324 4.40 14.73 -16.09
CA PHE A 324 5.35 14.30 -15.08
C PHE A 324 6.78 14.53 -15.57
N ARG A 325 7.65 14.92 -14.65
CA ARG A 325 9.09 15.04 -14.91
C ARG A 325 9.84 14.17 -13.92
N VAL A 326 10.59 13.19 -14.42
CA VAL A 326 11.39 12.26 -13.63
C VAL A 326 12.86 12.67 -13.73
N SER A 327 13.58 12.77 -12.62
CA SER A 327 14.98 13.14 -12.59
C SER A 327 15.74 12.36 -11.54
N LYS A 328 17.03 12.07 -11.77
CA LYS A 328 17.87 11.49 -10.73
C LYS A 328 18.14 12.50 -9.61
N VAL A 329 18.17 12.02 -8.37
CA VAL A 329 18.50 12.86 -7.21
C VAL A 329 20.02 13.15 -7.17
N PHE A 330 20.82 12.20 -7.65
CA PHE A 330 22.27 12.28 -7.81
C PHE A 330 22.63 12.07 -9.27
N SER A 331 23.50 12.91 -9.82
CA SER A 331 24.18 12.64 -11.09
C SER A 331 25.67 12.59 -10.79
N SER A 332 26.37 11.58 -11.31
CA SER A 332 27.82 11.45 -11.20
C SER A 332 28.47 12.47 -12.15
N GLY A 333 28.63 13.70 -11.69
CA GLY A 333 29.28 14.76 -12.45
C GLY A 333 29.40 16.05 -11.65
N PHE A 334 30.50 16.78 -11.85
CA PHE A 334 30.71 18.12 -11.30
C PHE A 334 29.64 19.14 -11.74
N LEU A 335 28.90 18.83 -12.80
CA LEU A 335 27.84 19.68 -13.33
C LEU A 335 26.54 19.48 -12.54
N LYS A 336 26.11 20.57 -11.91
CA LYS A 336 24.92 20.70 -11.06
C LYS A 336 23.58 20.44 -11.77
N LYS A 337 23.55 20.00 -13.03
CA LYS A 337 22.32 19.81 -13.80
C LYS A 337 21.57 18.54 -13.37
N HIS A 338 20.25 18.67 -13.28
CA HIS A 338 19.35 17.54 -13.10
C HIS A 338 19.42 16.60 -14.31
N GLU A 339 19.87 15.37 -14.10
CA GLU A 339 19.80 14.32 -15.11
C GLU A 339 18.34 13.89 -15.27
N LEU A 340 17.77 14.21 -16.43
CA LEU A 340 16.39 13.88 -16.77
C LEU A 340 16.31 12.41 -17.15
N VAL A 341 15.33 11.72 -16.59
CA VAL A 341 15.06 10.31 -16.91
C VAL A 341 13.89 10.29 -17.88
N HIS A 342 14.16 9.88 -19.12
CA HIS A 342 13.17 9.82 -20.20
C HIS A 342 12.42 8.48 -20.24
N SER A 343 13.00 7.42 -19.68
CA SER A 343 12.39 6.10 -19.65
C SER A 343 12.64 5.40 -18.32
N LEU A 344 11.61 4.73 -17.80
CA LEU A 344 11.71 3.80 -16.67
C LEU A 344 12.02 2.36 -17.14
N GLY A 345 12.15 2.13 -18.45
CA GLY A 345 12.37 0.80 -19.03
C GLY A 345 11.20 -0.14 -18.76
N ASP A 346 11.49 -1.33 -18.24
CA ASP A 346 10.50 -2.36 -17.90
C ASP A 346 9.78 -2.11 -16.56
N GLU A 347 9.84 -0.89 -16.02
CA GLU A 347 9.20 -0.52 -14.77
C GLU A 347 8.02 0.45 -14.98
N SER A 348 7.06 0.41 -14.05
CA SER A 348 5.98 1.39 -13.94
C SER A 348 5.98 2.01 -12.55
N LEU A 349 5.65 3.29 -12.46
CA LEU A 349 5.65 4.07 -11.24
C LEU A 349 4.26 4.10 -10.60
N LEU A 350 4.15 3.71 -9.33
CA LEU A 350 2.94 3.92 -8.54
C LEU A 350 3.07 5.23 -7.77
N TRP A 351 2.51 6.31 -8.32
CA TRP A 351 2.67 7.67 -7.77
C TRP A 351 2.26 7.78 -6.29
N ASP A 352 1.18 7.12 -5.90
CA ASP A 352 0.64 7.21 -4.54
C ASP A 352 1.50 6.46 -3.52
N GLN A 353 2.23 5.43 -3.97
CA GLN A 353 3.14 4.67 -3.13
C GLN A 353 4.56 5.24 -3.13
N GLY A 354 4.98 5.90 -4.21
CA GLY A 354 6.34 6.39 -4.35
C GLY A 354 7.35 5.25 -4.57
N ILE A 355 6.91 4.20 -5.28
CA ILE A 355 7.76 3.08 -5.70
C ILE A 355 7.53 2.80 -7.18
N THR A 356 8.46 2.09 -7.82
CA THR A 356 8.21 1.43 -9.09
C THR A 356 7.96 -0.07 -8.90
N VAL A 357 7.37 -0.68 -9.92
CA VAL A 357 7.11 -2.12 -10.00
C VAL A 357 7.48 -2.61 -11.39
N LEU A 358 7.83 -3.90 -11.50
CA LEU A 358 8.08 -4.52 -12.80
C LEU A 358 6.78 -4.58 -13.59
N ALA A 359 6.89 -4.17 -14.85
CA ALA A 359 5.78 -4.01 -15.77
C ALA A 359 5.84 -5.07 -16.87
N ASN A 360 4.66 -5.56 -17.25
CA ASN A 360 4.53 -6.57 -18.31
C ASN A 360 3.27 -6.24 -19.12
N ASP A 361 3.49 -5.86 -20.38
CA ASP A 361 2.46 -5.33 -21.27
C ASP A 361 1.37 -6.36 -21.63
N THR A 362 1.63 -7.66 -21.39
CA THR A 362 0.71 -8.75 -21.72
C THR A 362 -0.36 -9.04 -20.66
N GLY A 363 -0.35 -8.33 -19.53
CA GLY A 363 -1.40 -8.50 -18.52
C GLY A 363 -1.09 -7.88 -17.16
N GLY A 364 -0.22 -6.89 -17.07
CA GLY A 364 0.12 -6.25 -15.80
C GLY A 364 0.06 -4.74 -15.91
N PHE A 365 1.09 -4.11 -15.36
CA PHE A 365 1.33 -2.69 -15.55
C PHE A 365 1.95 -2.45 -16.93
N ILE A 366 1.58 -1.35 -17.58
CA ILE A 366 2.13 -0.90 -18.86
C ILE A 366 3.50 -0.30 -18.59
N ARG A 367 4.53 -0.76 -19.33
CA ARG A 367 5.90 -0.29 -19.17
C ARG A 367 6.02 1.22 -19.36
N ASN A 368 7.07 1.80 -18.78
CA ASN A 368 7.39 3.21 -18.91
C ASN A 368 6.20 4.16 -18.60
N SER A 369 5.41 3.82 -17.58
CA SER A 369 4.18 4.54 -17.28
C SER A 369 4.02 4.84 -15.79
N ILE A 370 3.22 5.87 -15.49
CA ILE A 370 2.95 6.39 -14.14
C ILE A 370 1.47 6.23 -13.83
N TYR A 371 1.15 5.50 -12.76
CA TYR A 371 -0.20 5.29 -12.28
C TYR A 371 -0.48 6.23 -11.10
N PHE A 372 -1.59 6.98 -11.15
CA PHE A 372 -1.95 7.95 -10.10
C PHE A 372 -3.47 8.11 -9.97
N SER A 373 -3.95 8.43 -8.76
CA SER A 373 -5.36 8.76 -8.52
C SER A 373 -5.68 10.25 -8.76
N ASP A 374 -6.95 10.57 -9.04
CA ASP A 374 -7.43 11.95 -9.12
C ASP A 374 -7.29 12.70 -7.78
N CYS A 375 -7.16 14.03 -7.84
CA CYS A 375 -7.24 14.91 -6.67
C CYS A 375 -8.67 15.02 -6.09
N ASN A 376 -9.70 14.68 -6.86
CA ASN A 376 -11.10 14.90 -6.49
C ASN A 376 -11.73 13.77 -5.65
N GLY A 377 -10.95 12.77 -5.24
CA GLY A 377 -11.44 11.69 -4.36
C GLY A 377 -12.45 10.74 -5.01
N ILE A 378 -12.68 10.86 -6.32
CA ILE A 378 -13.35 9.83 -7.12
C ILE A 378 -12.29 8.76 -7.39
N ASN A 379 -12.66 7.48 -7.25
CA ASN A 379 -11.76 6.33 -7.35
C ASN A 379 -11.12 6.12 -8.75
N ASN A 380 -11.05 7.15 -9.59
CA ASN A 380 -10.50 7.09 -10.93
C ASN A 380 -8.98 6.96 -10.86
N ILE A 381 -8.47 5.93 -11.53
CA ILE A 381 -7.04 5.69 -11.70
C ILE A 381 -6.66 6.12 -13.11
N PHE A 382 -5.64 6.99 -13.18
CA PHE A 382 -5.06 7.48 -14.41
C PHE A 382 -3.72 6.82 -14.66
N LEU A 383 -3.42 6.70 -15.95
CA LEU A 383 -2.16 6.26 -16.50
C LEU A 383 -1.55 7.44 -17.25
N TYR A 384 -0.28 7.73 -16.99
CA TYR A 384 0.52 8.64 -17.82
C TYR A 384 1.67 7.86 -18.43
N ASN A 385 1.70 7.79 -19.75
CA ASN A 385 2.79 7.15 -20.48
C ASN A 385 3.93 8.17 -20.70
N LEU A 386 5.15 7.83 -20.25
CA LEU A 386 6.29 8.75 -20.29
C LEU A 386 6.83 8.99 -21.71
N GLU A 387 6.66 8.04 -22.62
CA GLU A 387 7.14 8.12 -24.00
C GLU A 387 6.22 8.99 -24.88
N THR A 388 4.92 8.77 -24.78
CA THR A 388 3.91 9.48 -25.58
C THR A 388 3.43 10.78 -24.92
N GLU A 389 3.73 10.98 -23.64
CA GLU A 389 3.25 12.07 -22.79
C GLU A 389 1.71 12.23 -22.72
N LYS A 390 0.99 11.12 -22.97
CA LYS A 390 -0.47 11.04 -22.92
C LYS A 390 -0.95 10.53 -21.57
N THR A 391 -2.10 11.07 -21.14
CA THR A 391 -2.81 10.60 -19.94
C THR A 391 -4.07 9.87 -20.38
N GLU A 392 -4.28 8.66 -19.88
CA GLU A 392 -5.46 7.84 -20.13
C GLU A 392 -6.14 7.48 -18.80
N GLN A 393 -7.46 7.37 -18.80
CA GLN A 393 -8.22 6.89 -17.65
C GLN A 393 -8.39 5.38 -17.78
N LEU A 394 -7.86 4.62 -16.82
CA LEU A 394 -7.87 3.16 -16.90
C LEU A 394 -9.16 2.53 -16.37
N HIS A 395 -9.70 3.08 -15.28
CA HIS A 395 -10.85 2.48 -14.64
C HIS A 395 -11.68 3.51 -13.86
N THR A 396 -12.99 3.39 -14.01
CA THR A 396 -14.00 4.13 -13.25
C THR A 396 -14.70 3.09 -12.39
N PHE A 397 -14.53 3.11 -11.05
CA PHE A 397 -15.28 2.22 -10.15
C PHE A 397 -16.74 2.68 -10.00
N GLY A 398 -17.42 2.93 -11.13
CA GLY A 398 -18.65 3.70 -11.24
C GLY A 398 -19.97 2.93 -11.11
N SER A 399 -19.96 1.61 -10.86
CA SER A 399 -21.18 0.79 -10.94
C SER A 399 -21.45 -0.16 -9.77
N SER A 400 -20.84 0.02 -8.60
CA SER A 400 -21.32 -0.69 -7.40
C SER A 400 -22.21 0.19 -6.54
N SER A 401 -23.31 -0.37 -6.02
CA SER A 401 -24.17 0.25 -4.99
C SER A 401 -23.40 0.64 -3.72
N VAL A 402 -22.20 0.08 -3.55
CA VAL A 402 -21.25 0.41 -2.47
C VAL A 402 -20.38 1.59 -2.91
N GLN A 403 -20.50 2.70 -2.19
CA GLN A 403 -19.60 3.85 -2.31
C GLN A 403 -18.32 3.56 -1.51
N TYR A 404 -17.15 3.89 -2.07
CA TYR A 404 -15.85 3.75 -1.40
C TYR A 404 -15.25 5.13 -1.07
N SER A 405 -14.54 5.24 0.04
CA SER A 405 -13.93 6.51 0.48
C SER A 405 -12.57 6.76 -0.17
N ARG A 406 -11.75 5.70 -0.31
CA ARG A 406 -10.34 5.79 -0.72
C ARG A 406 -9.88 4.48 -1.36
N ALA A 407 -8.96 4.58 -2.32
CA ALA A 407 -8.27 3.46 -2.93
C ALA A 407 -6.75 3.57 -2.67
N ARG A 408 -6.08 2.44 -2.43
CA ARG A 408 -4.61 2.39 -2.25
C ARG A 408 -4.04 1.17 -2.95
N TRP A 409 -2.93 1.34 -3.65
CA TRP A 409 -2.14 0.20 -4.12
C TRP A 409 -1.42 -0.47 -2.95
N PHE A 410 -1.31 -1.80 -2.95
CA PHE A 410 -0.46 -2.56 -2.04
C PHE A 410 0.08 -3.79 -2.76
N LEU A 411 1.17 -4.37 -2.25
CA LEU A 411 1.81 -5.54 -2.83
C LEU A 411 1.54 -6.73 -1.94
N PRO A 412 0.54 -7.58 -2.22
CA PRO A 412 0.24 -8.66 -1.31
C PRO A 412 1.38 -9.68 -1.24
N SER A 413 1.87 -9.88 -0.04
CA SER A 413 2.68 -11.02 0.36
C SER A 413 1.78 -12.15 0.85
N PHE A 414 1.35 -13.01 -0.06
CA PHE A 414 0.63 -14.24 0.30
C PHE A 414 1.61 -15.34 0.73
N ARG A 415 2.49 -15.05 1.69
CA ARG A 415 3.32 -16.06 2.36
C ARG A 415 2.65 -16.39 3.68
N HIS A 416 1.78 -17.39 3.67
CA HIS A 416 1.40 -18.04 4.92
C HIS A 416 2.51 -18.99 5.32
N THR A 417 3.02 -18.79 6.54
CA THR A 417 3.86 -19.72 7.29
C THR A 417 3.18 -21.05 7.45
#